data_AF-A0A3N8C0N5-F1
#
_entry.id   AF-A0A3N8C0N5-F1
#
_cell.length_a   1.000
_cell.length_b   1.000
_cell.length_c   1.000
_cell.angle_alpha   90.00
_cell.angle_beta   90.00
_cell.angle_gamma   90.00
#
_symmetry.space_group_name_H-M   'P 1'
#
loop_
_entity.id
_entity.type
_entity.pdbx_description
1 polymer ?
#
loop_
_entity_poly.entity_id
_entity_poly.type
_entity_poly.pdbx_seq_one_letter_code
_entity_poly.pdbx_strand_id
1 'polypeptide(L)'
;MTVAPVTLAVLIAATLIIALLPFVLFRTLRKPLALDRRDTIVGVAVFTLFAMIVERAFHGLVLSQTPAGGWLTQPLAFVAYSALATAVFEEIGRYLGMRFLNRRYGASAGDGRGIGYGIGHAGAEAWFVGVLVWGQWSYLAWLASRGQLETQLADLPGDTVVRLHVMLATLSAQSILLLLLERCAAFVVQLALSVLVWRGVRAGRAGALPLAIVLHALAAAPALLYQVRVLPAGSLEAVYFVLAAILVAVLVKTCRSPHAAA
;
A
#
# COMPACT_ATOMS: atom_id res chain seq x y z
N MET A 1 4.59 -29.17 -8.80
CA MET A 1 3.59 -28.67 -7.83
C MET A 1 2.53 -27.90 -8.60
N THR A 2 1.23 -28.10 -8.34
CA THR A 2 0.16 -27.42 -9.08
C THR A 2 -0.66 -26.53 -8.15
N VAL A 3 -0.75 -25.23 -8.46
CA VAL A 3 -1.68 -24.33 -7.78
C VAL A 3 -3.11 -24.69 -8.20
N ALA A 4 -4.03 -24.81 -7.25
CA ALA A 4 -5.42 -25.13 -7.56
C ALA A 4 -6.01 -24.09 -8.52
N PRO A 5 -6.78 -24.48 -9.56
CA PRO A 5 -7.35 -23.54 -10.53
C PRO A 5 -8.19 -22.43 -9.88
N VAL A 6 -8.93 -22.77 -8.82
CA VAL A 6 -9.71 -21.80 -8.03
C VAL A 6 -8.80 -20.76 -7.36
N THR A 7 -7.68 -21.19 -6.76
CA THR A 7 -6.70 -20.28 -6.14
C THR A 7 -6.12 -19.31 -7.17
N LEU A 8 -5.76 -19.81 -8.37
CA LEU A 8 -5.27 -18.96 -9.46
C LEU A 8 -6.34 -17.95 -9.92
N ALA A 9 -7.58 -18.40 -10.09
CA ALA A 9 -8.69 -17.52 -10.49
C ALA A 9 -8.95 -16.42 -9.44
N VAL A 10 -8.92 -16.76 -8.15
CA VAL A 10 -9.07 -15.80 -7.04
C VAL A 10 -7.90 -14.80 -7.03
N LEU A 11 -6.67 -15.25 -7.26
CA LEU A 11 -5.50 -14.36 -7.33
C LEU A 11 -5.61 -13.36 -8.49
N ILE A 12 -6.01 -13.83 -9.67
CA ILE A 12 -6.22 -12.97 -10.84
C ILE A 12 -7.35 -11.96 -10.55
N ALA A 13 -8.47 -12.41 -9.99
CA ALA A 13 -9.58 -11.53 -9.63
C ALA A 13 -9.16 -10.46 -8.61
N ALA A 14 -8.45 -10.85 -7.55
CA ALA A 14 -7.93 -9.92 -6.54
C ALA A 14 -6.97 -8.89 -7.16
N THR A 15 -6.08 -9.34 -8.05
CA THR A 15 -5.16 -8.47 -8.79
C THR A 15 -5.91 -7.43 -9.62
N LEU A 16 -6.94 -7.84 -10.36
CA LEU A 16 -7.75 -6.94 -11.18
C LEU A 16 -8.56 -5.94 -10.33
N ILE A 17 -9.11 -6.38 -9.19
CA ILE A 17 -9.83 -5.50 -8.26
C ILE A 17 -8.91 -4.37 -7.78
N ILE A 18 -7.71 -4.71 -7.30
CA ILE A 18 -6.73 -3.72 -6.82
C ILE A 18 -6.23 -2.83 -7.96
N ALA A 19 -6.00 -3.38 -9.15
CA ALA A 19 -5.58 -2.60 -10.31
C ALA A 19 -6.60 -1.54 -10.72
N LEU A 20 -7.89 -1.89 -10.69
CA LEU A 20 -8.98 -1.00 -11.11
C LEU A 20 -9.39 0.02 -10.04
N LEU A 21 -9.17 -0.30 -8.76
CA LEU A 21 -9.58 0.51 -7.59
C LEU A 21 -9.24 2.02 -7.73
N PRO A 22 -7.98 2.45 -7.97
CA PRO A 22 -7.65 3.88 -8.06
C PRO A 22 -8.33 4.58 -9.24
N PHE A 23 -8.49 3.89 -10.39
CA PHE A 23 -9.12 4.48 -11.57
C PHE A 23 -10.62 4.66 -11.40
N VAL A 24 -11.30 3.65 -10.87
CA VAL A 24 -12.72 3.71 -10.55
C VAL A 24 -12.97 4.82 -9.55
N LEU A 25 -12.19 4.86 -8.45
CA LEU A 25 -12.34 5.86 -7.40
C LEU A 25 -12.05 7.29 -7.89
N PHE A 26 -11.00 7.49 -8.69
CA PHE A 26 -10.74 8.79 -9.30
C PHE A 26 -11.91 9.23 -10.18
N ARG A 27 -12.43 8.32 -11.03
CA ARG A 27 -13.49 8.66 -11.98
C ARG A 27 -14.81 8.96 -11.31
N THR A 28 -15.16 8.26 -10.23
CA THR A 28 -16.39 8.50 -9.46
C THR A 28 -16.31 9.79 -8.65
N LEU A 29 -15.17 10.07 -8.01
CA LEU A 29 -15.01 11.23 -7.13
C LEU A 29 -14.60 12.52 -7.85
N ARG A 30 -14.13 12.44 -9.11
CA ARG A 30 -13.61 13.61 -9.84
C ARG A 30 -14.61 14.76 -9.93
N LYS A 31 -15.85 14.48 -10.35
CA LYS A 31 -16.89 15.51 -10.49
C LYS A 31 -17.37 16.03 -9.13
N PRO A 32 -17.83 15.19 -8.18
CA PRO A 32 -18.40 15.68 -6.92
C PRO A 32 -17.38 16.43 -6.04
N LEU A 33 -16.10 16.09 -6.12
CA LEU A 33 -15.04 16.72 -5.32
C LEU A 33 -14.13 17.66 -6.13
N ALA A 34 -14.49 17.94 -7.38
CA ALA A 34 -13.70 18.77 -8.30
C ALA A 34 -12.20 18.42 -8.32
N LEU A 35 -11.88 17.12 -8.37
CA LEU A 35 -10.49 16.64 -8.30
C LEU A 35 -9.66 17.10 -9.51
N ASP A 36 -8.48 17.65 -9.24
CA ASP A 36 -7.50 17.96 -10.27
C ASP A 36 -6.60 16.74 -10.53
N ARG A 37 -6.43 16.40 -11.82
CA ARG A 37 -5.53 15.32 -12.26
C ARG A 37 -4.08 15.58 -11.85
N ARG A 38 -3.69 16.86 -11.75
CA ARG A 38 -2.32 17.26 -11.38
C ARG A 38 -1.98 16.77 -9.97
N ASP A 39 -2.92 16.88 -9.03
CA ASP A 39 -2.71 16.42 -7.66
C ASP A 39 -2.45 14.90 -7.65
N THR A 40 -3.24 14.13 -8.41
CA THR A 40 -3.07 12.68 -8.57
C THR A 40 -1.74 12.31 -9.21
N ILE A 41 -1.34 13.00 -10.29
CA ILE A 41 -0.05 12.75 -10.96
C ILE A 41 1.12 13.01 -10.01
N VAL A 42 1.07 14.09 -9.22
CA VAL A 42 2.11 14.37 -8.22
C VAL A 42 2.09 13.29 -7.13
N GLY A 43 0.92 12.80 -6.70
CA GLY A 43 0.79 11.67 -5.79
C GLY A 43 1.54 10.42 -6.29
N VAL A 44 1.31 10.03 -7.54
CA VAL A 44 1.99 8.89 -8.19
C VAL A 44 3.50 9.13 -8.26
N ALA A 45 3.92 10.30 -8.76
CA ALA A 45 5.33 10.62 -8.95
C ALA A 45 6.10 10.61 -7.62
N VAL A 46 5.51 11.17 -6.57
CA VAL A 46 6.13 11.23 -5.25
C VAL A 46 6.22 9.85 -4.61
N PHE A 47 5.17 9.03 -4.65
CA PHE A 47 5.24 7.66 -4.14
C PHE A 47 6.35 6.88 -4.87
N THR A 48 6.36 6.97 -6.20
CA THR A 48 7.38 6.29 -7.03
C THR A 48 8.79 6.74 -6.66
N LEU A 49 9.02 8.04 -6.48
CA LEU A 49 10.35 8.53 -6.12
C LEU A 49 10.73 8.15 -4.69
N PHE A 50 9.88 8.44 -3.70
CA PHE A 50 10.25 8.30 -2.30
C PHE A 50 10.19 6.85 -1.82
N ALA A 51 9.14 6.11 -2.13
CA ALA A 51 8.99 4.72 -1.71
C ALA A 51 9.78 3.78 -2.63
N MET A 52 9.58 3.88 -3.94
CA MET A 52 10.15 2.88 -4.87
C MET A 52 11.62 3.12 -5.21
N ILE A 53 12.18 4.31 -4.97
CA ILE A 53 13.60 4.58 -5.25
C ILE A 53 14.35 4.88 -3.96
N VAL A 54 14.01 5.97 -3.27
CA VAL A 54 14.80 6.46 -2.13
C VAL A 54 14.76 5.49 -0.95
N GLU A 55 13.57 5.10 -0.51
CA GLU A 55 13.39 4.15 0.60
C GLU A 55 14.00 2.79 0.26
N ARG A 56 13.75 2.24 -0.93
CA ARG A 56 14.33 0.96 -1.34
C ARG A 56 15.86 1.00 -1.38
N ALA A 57 16.45 2.09 -1.87
CA ALA A 57 17.90 2.28 -1.83
C ALA A 57 18.41 2.34 -0.38
N PHE A 58 17.70 3.05 0.50
CA PHE A 58 18.03 3.12 1.92
C PHE A 58 17.97 1.74 2.59
N HIS A 59 16.91 0.96 2.36
CA HIS A 59 16.83 -0.42 2.85
C HIS A 59 17.96 -1.28 2.31
N GLY A 60 18.29 -1.18 1.02
CA GLY A 60 19.41 -1.89 0.43
C GLY A 60 20.75 -1.58 1.12
N LEU A 61 21.00 -0.31 1.42
CA LEU A 61 22.20 0.11 2.14
C LEU A 61 22.21 -0.45 3.57
N VAL A 62 21.13 -0.28 4.33
CA VAL A 62 21.06 -0.77 5.73
C VAL A 62 21.23 -2.29 5.80
N LEU A 63 20.57 -3.04 4.91
CA LEU A 63 20.67 -4.50 4.86
C LEU A 63 22.07 -4.95 4.44
N SER A 64 22.72 -4.26 3.49
CA SER A 64 24.08 -4.61 3.04
C SER A 64 25.16 -4.43 4.13
N GLN A 65 24.92 -3.51 5.07
CA GLN A 65 25.84 -3.21 6.17
C GLN A 65 25.52 -4.00 7.45
N THR A 66 24.39 -4.71 7.49
CA THR A 66 23.99 -5.46 8.69
C THR A 66 24.63 -6.85 8.68
N PRO A 67 25.42 -7.21 9.71
CA PRO A 67 26.06 -8.53 9.78
C PRO A 67 25.05 -9.67 9.78
N ALA A 68 25.46 -10.85 9.29
CA ALA A 68 24.72 -12.09 9.47
C ALA A 68 24.53 -12.36 10.99
N GLY A 69 23.28 -12.53 11.44
CA GLY A 69 22.97 -12.65 12.87
C GLY A 69 22.87 -11.32 13.63
N GLY A 70 22.92 -10.17 12.94
CA GLY A 70 22.79 -8.85 13.55
C GLY A 70 21.39 -8.54 14.10
N TRP A 71 21.20 -7.33 14.62
CA TRP A 71 19.97 -6.90 15.29
C TRP A 71 18.71 -6.98 14.42
N LEU A 72 18.81 -6.82 13.09
CA LEU A 72 17.67 -6.99 12.17
C LEU A 72 17.19 -8.45 12.02
N THR A 73 17.90 -9.42 12.58
CA THR A 73 17.38 -10.79 12.67
C THR A 73 16.32 -10.94 13.77
N GLN A 74 16.24 -10.00 14.71
CA GLN A 74 15.20 -9.98 15.73
C GLN A 74 13.89 -9.47 15.13
N PRO A 75 12.79 -10.25 15.16
CA PRO A 75 11.55 -9.91 14.47
C PRO A 75 10.98 -8.53 14.83
N LEU A 76 10.98 -8.19 16.12
CA LEU A 76 10.45 -6.90 16.58
C LEU A 76 11.32 -5.71 16.16
N ALA A 77 12.64 -5.90 16.14
CA ALA A 77 13.56 -4.85 15.71
C ALA A 77 13.45 -4.62 14.20
N PHE A 78 13.31 -5.68 13.41
CA PHE A 78 13.00 -5.61 11.98
C PHE A 78 11.70 -4.84 11.72
N VAL A 79 10.61 -5.22 12.41
CA VAL A 79 9.30 -4.55 12.27
C VAL A 79 9.39 -3.08 12.64
N ALA A 80 10.00 -2.73 13.78
CA ALA A 80 10.10 -1.36 14.24
C ALA A 80 10.91 -0.49 13.26
N TYR A 81 12.04 -1.02 12.78
CA TYR A 81 12.85 -0.36 11.77
C TYR A 81 12.10 -0.18 10.45
N SER A 82 11.54 -1.26 9.89
CA SER A 82 10.85 -1.23 8.60
C SER A 82 9.65 -0.30 8.63
N ALA A 83 8.78 -0.43 9.64
CA ALA A 83 7.59 0.40 9.77
C ALA A 83 7.94 1.90 9.87
N LEU A 84 8.96 2.23 10.66
CA LEU A 84 9.38 3.63 10.84
C LEU A 84 10.09 4.18 9.61
N ALA A 85 11.01 3.42 9.01
CA ALA A 85 11.74 3.84 7.82
C ALA A 85 10.78 4.11 6.66
N THR A 86 9.91 3.16 6.32
CA THR A 86 8.88 3.33 5.29
C THR A 86 8.00 4.54 5.57
N ALA A 87 7.47 4.67 6.79
CA ALA A 87 6.65 5.82 7.17
C ALA A 87 7.38 7.17 7.03
N VAL A 88 8.66 7.24 7.40
CA VAL A 88 9.46 8.46 7.28
C VAL A 88 9.62 8.86 5.82
N PHE A 89 10.06 7.95 4.95
CA PHE A 89 10.28 8.28 3.54
C PHE A 89 8.99 8.65 2.82
N GLU A 90 7.93 7.86 3.01
CA GLU A 90 6.65 8.11 2.37
C GLU A 90 6.00 9.43 2.82
N GLU A 91 5.96 9.70 4.13
CA GLU A 91 5.32 10.91 4.65
C GLU A 91 6.14 12.18 4.38
N ILE A 92 7.47 12.11 4.38
CA ILE A 92 8.32 13.23 3.95
C ILE A 92 8.04 13.54 2.48
N GLY A 93 8.06 12.51 1.62
CA GLY A 93 7.73 12.68 0.20
C GLY A 93 6.37 13.33 0.03
N ARG A 94 5.35 12.81 0.71
CA ARG A 94 3.98 13.33 0.68
C ARG A 94 3.89 14.80 1.09
N TYR A 95 4.50 15.14 2.22
CA TYR A 95 4.52 16.51 2.71
C TYR A 95 5.19 17.46 1.71
N LEU A 96 6.33 17.06 1.13
CA LEU A 96 7.02 17.84 0.11
C LEU A 96 6.19 18.00 -1.17
N GLY A 97 5.55 16.93 -1.64
CA GLY A 97 4.67 16.93 -2.81
C GLY A 97 3.48 17.88 -2.64
N MET A 98 2.82 17.85 -1.49
CA MET A 98 1.71 18.75 -1.19
C MET A 98 2.15 20.19 -1.00
N ARG A 99 3.33 20.42 -0.40
CA ARG A 99 3.92 21.77 -0.31
C ARG A 99 4.28 22.32 -1.68
N PHE A 100 4.80 21.49 -2.57
CA PHE A 100 5.04 21.85 -3.97
C PHE A 100 3.75 22.25 -4.67
N LEU A 101 2.69 21.44 -4.58
CA LEU A 101 1.38 21.75 -5.15
C LEU A 101 0.81 23.07 -4.60
N ASN A 102 0.89 23.27 -3.29
CA ASN A 102 0.41 24.51 -2.64
C ASN A 102 1.16 25.75 -3.13
N ARG A 103 2.49 25.66 -3.24
CA ARG A 103 3.34 26.76 -3.74
C ARG A 103 3.11 27.06 -5.22
N ARG A 104 2.96 26.02 -6.04
CA ARG A 104 2.88 26.16 -7.50
C ARG A 104 1.50 26.53 -8.01
N TYR A 105 0.44 26.10 -7.34
CA TYR A 105 -0.95 26.22 -7.79
C TYR A 105 -1.88 26.91 -6.79
N GLY A 106 -1.34 27.44 -5.68
CA GLY A 106 -2.12 28.09 -4.62
C GLY A 106 -2.88 27.10 -3.74
N ALA A 107 -3.48 27.60 -2.66
CA ALA A 107 -4.29 26.78 -1.77
C ALA A 107 -5.61 26.37 -2.43
N SER A 108 -5.99 25.10 -2.27
CA SER A 108 -7.31 24.61 -2.66
C SER A 108 -8.25 24.60 -1.44
N ALA A 109 -9.49 25.06 -1.62
CA ALA A 109 -10.52 24.97 -0.60
C ALA A 109 -10.95 23.50 -0.40
N GLY A 110 -11.24 23.11 0.84
CA GLY A 110 -11.67 21.74 1.16
C GLY A 110 -10.59 20.66 0.98
N ASP A 111 -11.00 19.40 0.98
CA ASP A 111 -10.07 18.26 1.01
C ASP A 111 -9.80 17.67 -0.38
N GLY A 112 -10.34 18.26 -1.45
CA GLY A 112 -10.23 17.76 -2.83
C GLY A 112 -8.79 17.51 -3.27
N ARG A 113 -7.85 18.41 -2.95
CA ARG A 113 -6.42 18.19 -3.23
C ARG A 113 -5.83 17.02 -2.47
N GLY A 114 -6.11 16.91 -1.17
CA GLY A 114 -5.65 15.78 -0.36
C GLY A 114 -6.18 14.45 -0.86
N ILE A 115 -7.45 14.41 -1.28
CA ILE A 115 -8.10 13.22 -1.85
C ILE A 115 -7.52 12.90 -3.23
N GLY A 116 -7.41 13.88 -4.13
CA GLY A 116 -6.86 13.68 -5.47
C GLY A 116 -5.41 13.21 -5.44
N TYR A 117 -4.59 13.83 -4.60
CA TYR A 117 -3.21 13.39 -4.32
C TYR A 117 -3.20 11.96 -3.76
N GLY A 118 -4.02 11.70 -2.73
CA GLY A 118 -4.06 10.42 -2.05
C GLY A 118 -4.48 9.27 -2.96
N ILE A 119 -5.42 9.48 -3.89
CA ILE A 119 -5.78 8.47 -4.90
C ILE A 119 -4.57 8.13 -5.77
N GLY A 120 -3.76 9.12 -6.15
CA GLY A 120 -2.55 8.91 -6.94
C GLY A 120 -1.47 8.17 -6.14
N HIS A 121 -1.23 8.60 -4.92
CA HIS A 121 -0.21 8.03 -4.04
C HIS A 121 -0.56 6.59 -3.60
N ALA A 122 -1.76 6.39 -3.03
CA ALA A 122 -2.27 5.07 -2.66
C ALA A 122 -2.47 4.16 -3.88
N GLY A 123 -2.83 4.74 -5.03
CA GLY A 123 -2.91 4.02 -6.29
C GLY A 123 -1.57 3.51 -6.78
N ALA A 124 -0.52 4.32 -6.67
CA ALA A 124 0.83 3.89 -6.99
C ALA A 124 1.30 2.77 -6.03
N GLU A 125 1.05 2.89 -4.72
CA GLU A 125 1.34 1.82 -3.76
C GLU A 125 0.60 0.52 -4.14
N ALA A 126 -0.71 0.61 -4.38
CA ALA A 126 -1.53 -0.53 -4.78
C ALA A 126 -0.99 -1.22 -6.04
N TRP A 127 -0.48 -0.45 -7.00
CA TRP A 127 0.11 -1.00 -8.22
C TRP A 127 1.47 -1.64 -7.98
N PHE A 128 2.40 -0.94 -7.34
CA PHE A 128 3.77 -1.44 -7.14
C PHE A 128 3.85 -2.59 -6.14
N VAL A 129 3.11 -2.49 -5.03
CA VAL A 129 3.16 -3.45 -3.92
C VAL A 129 2.11 -4.56 -4.08
N GLY A 130 0.98 -4.26 -4.73
CA GLY A 130 -0.09 -5.22 -5.00
C GLY A 130 -0.03 -5.80 -6.42
N VAL A 131 -0.42 -5.00 -7.41
CA VAL A 131 -0.68 -5.48 -8.78
C VAL A 131 0.54 -6.15 -9.42
N LEU A 132 1.72 -5.53 -9.34
CA LEU A 132 2.93 -6.11 -9.95
C LEU A 132 3.33 -7.42 -9.26
N VAL A 133 3.26 -7.46 -7.93
CA VAL A 133 3.63 -8.65 -7.14
C VAL A 133 2.65 -9.79 -7.39
N TRP A 134 1.35 -9.54 -7.30
CA TRP A 134 0.32 -10.58 -7.50
C TRP A 134 0.17 -10.98 -8.96
N GLY A 135 0.44 -10.07 -9.90
CA GLY A 135 0.55 -10.37 -11.33
C GLY A 135 1.71 -11.33 -11.60
N GLN A 136 2.88 -11.09 -11.01
CA GLN A 136 4.01 -12.02 -11.08
C GLN A 136 3.65 -13.38 -10.47
N TRP A 137 3.00 -13.42 -9.31
CA TRP A 137 2.55 -14.67 -8.69
C TRP A 137 1.53 -15.42 -9.55
N SER A 138 0.61 -14.70 -10.19
CA SER A 138 -0.36 -15.27 -11.12
C SER A 138 0.32 -15.90 -12.33
N TYR A 139 1.32 -15.22 -12.91
CA TYR A 139 2.11 -15.73 -14.01
C TYR A 139 2.88 -17.02 -13.62
N LEU A 140 3.55 -17.01 -12.47
CA LEU A 140 4.28 -18.18 -11.98
C LEU A 140 3.35 -19.35 -11.63
N ALA A 141 2.20 -19.09 -11.01
CA ALA A 141 1.19 -20.11 -10.72
C ALA A 141 0.60 -20.72 -12.00
N TRP A 142 0.43 -19.91 -13.05
CA TRP A 142 -0.01 -20.37 -14.37
C TRP A 142 1.07 -21.21 -15.08
N LEU A 143 2.34 -20.85 -14.98
CA LEU A 143 3.43 -21.70 -15.50
C LEU A 143 3.49 -23.04 -14.76
N ALA A 144 3.30 -23.02 -13.43
CA ALA A 144 3.28 -24.21 -12.59
C ALA A 144 2.14 -25.17 -12.98
N SER A 145 0.96 -24.65 -13.30
CA SER A 145 -0.18 -25.47 -13.74
C SER A 145 0.05 -26.13 -15.11
N ARG A 146 1.01 -25.64 -15.91
CA ARG A 146 1.40 -26.20 -17.21
C ARG A 146 2.70 -27.00 -17.19
N GLY A 147 3.31 -27.20 -16.02
CA GLY A 147 4.60 -27.89 -15.91
C GLY A 147 5.79 -27.11 -16.51
N GLN A 148 5.64 -25.80 -16.71
CA GLN A 148 6.66 -24.94 -17.33
C GLN A 148 7.45 -24.11 -16.31
N LEU A 149 7.14 -24.23 -15.01
CA LEU A 149 7.77 -23.43 -13.96
C LEU A 149 9.30 -23.62 -13.93
N GLU A 150 9.79 -24.86 -13.90
CA GLU A 150 11.24 -25.13 -13.79
C GLU A 150 12.06 -24.50 -14.91
N THR A 151 11.52 -24.49 -16.14
CA THR A 151 12.20 -23.87 -17.28
C THR A 151 12.37 -22.36 -17.11
N GLN A 152 11.46 -21.70 -16.39
CA GLN A 152 11.49 -20.26 -16.13
C GLN A 152 12.35 -19.91 -14.92
N LEU A 153 12.60 -20.88 -14.04
CA LEU A 153 13.39 -20.69 -12.82
C LEU A 153 14.85 -21.15 -12.99
N ALA A 154 15.20 -21.78 -14.11
CA ALA A 154 16.50 -22.44 -14.33
C ALA A 154 17.72 -21.55 -14.09
N ASP A 155 17.64 -20.26 -14.46
CA ASP A 155 18.76 -19.31 -14.34
C ASP A 155 18.75 -18.51 -13.02
N LEU A 156 17.80 -18.80 -12.12
CA LEU A 156 17.69 -18.08 -10.85
C LEU A 156 18.55 -18.72 -9.76
N PRO A 157 19.06 -17.93 -8.80
CA PRO A 157 19.71 -18.46 -7.61
C PRO A 157 18.83 -19.47 -6.86
N GLY A 158 19.42 -20.59 -6.39
CA GLY A 158 18.67 -21.69 -5.78
C GLY A 158 17.84 -21.28 -4.56
N ASP A 159 18.33 -20.34 -3.76
CA ASP A 159 17.59 -19.78 -2.62
C ASP A 159 16.33 -19.00 -3.06
N THR A 160 16.40 -18.31 -4.21
CA THR A 160 15.27 -17.63 -4.83
C THR A 160 14.27 -18.64 -5.37
N VAL A 161 14.73 -19.72 -6.02
CA VAL A 161 13.88 -20.81 -6.48
C VAL A 161 13.10 -21.43 -5.33
N VAL A 162 13.76 -21.73 -4.20
CA VAL A 162 13.11 -22.26 -2.99
C VAL A 162 12.06 -21.29 -2.46
N ARG A 163 12.37 -19.99 -2.36
CA ARG A 163 11.40 -18.98 -1.90
C ARG A 163 10.16 -18.92 -2.80
N LEU A 164 10.34 -18.96 -4.12
CA LEU A 164 9.22 -18.94 -5.07
C LEU A 164 8.36 -20.21 -4.97
N HIS A 165 8.98 -21.37 -4.81
CA HIS A 165 8.27 -22.64 -4.57
C HIS A 165 7.44 -22.60 -3.28
N VAL A 166 8.03 -22.15 -2.17
CA VAL A 166 7.34 -22.03 -0.88
C VAL A 166 6.16 -21.06 -1.01
N MET A 167 6.36 -19.90 -1.66
CA MET A 167 5.29 -18.94 -1.90
C MET A 167 4.14 -19.56 -2.70
N LEU A 168 4.41 -20.26 -3.81
CA LEU A 168 3.37 -20.93 -4.59
C LEU A 168 2.68 -22.07 -3.81
N ALA A 169 3.42 -22.78 -2.95
CA ALA A 169 2.90 -23.88 -2.14
C ALA A 169 1.94 -23.42 -1.05
N THR A 170 2.15 -22.23 -0.51
CA THR A 170 1.35 -21.67 0.60
C THR A 170 0.21 -20.78 0.11
N LEU A 171 0.11 -20.49 -1.19
CA LEU A 171 -1.01 -19.76 -1.75
C LEU A 171 -2.32 -20.54 -1.59
N SER A 172 -3.30 -19.90 -0.96
CA SER A 172 -4.67 -20.40 -0.82
C SER A 172 -5.66 -19.29 -1.15
N ALA A 173 -6.89 -19.66 -1.52
CA ALA A 173 -7.96 -18.68 -1.73
C ALA A 173 -8.18 -17.82 -0.47
N GLN A 174 -8.12 -18.41 0.72
CA GLN A 174 -8.24 -17.71 1.99
C GLN A 174 -7.13 -16.67 2.20
N SER A 175 -5.86 -17.05 2.01
CA SER A 175 -4.74 -16.11 2.17
C SER A 175 -4.82 -14.95 1.17
N ILE A 176 -5.27 -15.21 -0.06
CA ILE A 176 -5.45 -14.16 -1.07
C ILE A 176 -6.55 -13.18 -0.67
N LEU A 177 -7.68 -13.66 -0.14
CA LEU A 177 -8.76 -12.79 0.33
C LEU A 177 -8.32 -11.90 1.49
N LEU A 178 -7.48 -12.43 2.40
CA LEU A 178 -6.89 -11.64 3.48
C LEU A 178 -5.96 -10.55 2.94
N LEU A 179 -5.09 -10.89 1.98
CA LEU A 179 -4.21 -9.93 1.31
C LEU A 179 -5.00 -8.85 0.54
N LEU A 180 -6.12 -9.22 -0.09
CA LEU A 180 -7.02 -8.28 -0.74
C LEU A 180 -7.61 -7.28 0.25
N LEU A 181 -8.09 -7.75 1.40
CA LEU A 181 -8.62 -6.89 2.45
C LEU A 181 -7.55 -5.95 3.01
N GLU A 182 -6.36 -6.50 3.27
CA GLU A 182 -5.18 -5.76 3.73
C GLU A 182 -4.83 -4.61 2.78
N ARG A 183 -4.78 -4.86 1.47
CA ARG A 183 -4.47 -3.82 0.47
C ARG A 183 -5.56 -2.77 0.32
N CYS A 184 -6.82 -3.16 0.40
CA CYS A 184 -7.93 -2.20 0.44
C CYS A 184 -7.85 -1.29 1.68
N ALA A 185 -7.52 -1.85 2.85
CA ALA A 185 -7.35 -1.08 4.07
C ALA A 185 -6.14 -0.14 4.01
N ALA A 186 -5.00 -0.61 3.49
CA ALA A 186 -3.82 0.23 3.30
C ALA A 186 -4.09 1.39 2.34
N PHE A 187 -4.76 1.13 1.21
CA PHE A 187 -5.15 2.17 0.25
C PHE A 187 -5.94 3.31 0.93
N VAL A 188 -6.86 2.93 1.82
CA VAL A 188 -7.67 3.87 2.59
C VAL A 188 -6.86 4.65 3.60
N VAL A 189 -5.96 3.98 4.32
CA VAL A 189 -5.08 4.63 5.28
C VAL A 189 -4.24 5.69 4.57
N GLN A 190 -3.65 5.37 3.41
CA GLN A 190 -2.89 6.36 2.64
C GLN A 190 -3.75 7.52 2.14
N LEU A 191 -5.00 7.26 1.75
CA LEU A 191 -5.93 8.32 1.37
C LEU A 191 -6.24 9.24 2.56
N ALA A 192 -6.48 8.66 3.75
CA ALA A 192 -6.78 9.40 4.97
C ALA A 192 -5.57 10.23 5.45
N LEU A 193 -4.37 9.63 5.44
CA LEU A 193 -3.13 10.33 5.76
C LEU A 193 -2.83 11.45 4.75
N SER A 194 -3.17 11.25 3.47
CA SER A 194 -3.07 12.31 2.47
C SER A 194 -3.97 13.51 2.77
N VAL A 195 -5.20 13.27 3.22
CA VAL A 195 -6.09 14.36 3.67
C VAL A 195 -5.53 15.04 4.93
N LEU A 196 -5.01 14.27 5.89
CA LEU A 196 -4.40 14.80 7.12
C LEU A 196 -3.21 15.72 6.82
N VAL A 197 -2.27 15.25 5.98
CA VAL A 197 -1.08 16.02 5.60
C VAL A 197 -1.49 17.26 4.79
N TRP A 198 -2.47 17.16 3.89
CA TRP A 198 -2.97 18.32 3.14
C TRP A 198 -3.53 19.39 4.06
N ARG A 199 -4.38 19.01 5.03
CA ARG A 199 -4.94 19.93 6.02
C ARG A 199 -3.84 20.61 6.84
N GLY A 200 -2.79 19.86 7.21
CA GLY A 200 -1.60 20.38 7.88
C GLY A 200 -0.85 21.41 7.05
N VAL A 201 -0.53 21.08 5.79
CA VAL A 201 0.15 21.96 4.84
C VAL A 201 -0.65 23.24 4.61
N ARG A 202 -1.96 23.13 4.40
CA ARG A 202 -2.85 24.29 4.21
C ARG A 202 -2.90 25.18 5.46
N ALA A 203 -2.92 24.59 6.65
CA ALA A 203 -2.95 25.32 7.91
C ALA A 203 -1.57 25.84 8.36
N GLY A 204 -0.50 25.57 7.61
CA GLY A 204 0.88 25.90 8.01
C GLY A 204 1.35 25.16 9.27
N ARG A 205 0.70 24.05 9.65
CA ARG A 205 0.98 23.29 10.88
C ARG A 205 2.01 22.21 10.62
N ALA A 206 3.26 22.47 11.00
CA ALA A 206 4.36 21.51 10.86
C ALA A 206 4.12 20.18 11.59
N GLY A 207 3.32 20.18 12.67
CA GLY A 207 2.98 18.98 13.43
C GLY A 207 2.19 17.90 12.68
N ALA A 208 1.67 18.20 11.49
CA ALA A 208 0.99 17.19 10.67
C ALA A 208 1.93 16.10 10.15
N LEU A 209 3.20 16.44 9.87
CA LEU A 209 4.20 15.47 9.40
C LEU A 209 4.57 14.42 10.46
N PRO A 210 5.03 14.77 11.68
CA PRO A 210 5.36 13.77 12.69
C PRO A 210 4.13 12.94 13.10
N LEU A 211 2.93 13.54 13.13
CA LEU A 211 1.69 12.79 13.36
C LEU A 211 1.43 11.76 12.25
N ALA A 212 1.59 12.15 10.98
CA ALA A 212 1.41 11.25 9.86
C ALA A 212 2.41 10.08 9.90
N ILE A 213 3.68 10.34 10.24
CA ILE A 213 4.72 9.31 10.37
C ILE A 213 4.33 8.28 11.42
N VAL A 214 3.89 8.72 12.60
CA VAL A 214 3.48 7.81 13.67
C VAL A 214 2.26 6.99 13.26
N LEU A 215 1.23 7.63 12.69
CA LEU A 215 0.01 6.95 12.27
C LEU A 215 0.28 5.94 11.14
N HIS A 216 1.15 6.29 10.19
CA HIS A 216 1.56 5.40 9.12
C HIS A 216 2.30 4.18 9.69
N ALA A 217 3.33 4.38 10.51
CA ALA A 217 4.10 3.28 11.09
C ALA A 217 3.21 2.32 11.90
N LEU A 218 2.26 2.86 12.68
CA LEU A 218 1.27 2.06 13.41
C LEU A 218 0.34 1.28 12.49
N ALA A 219 -0.05 1.85 11.35
CA ALA A 219 -0.90 1.15 10.37
C ALA A 219 -0.14 0.06 9.60
N ALA A 220 1.17 0.21 9.39
CA ALA A 220 2.03 -0.79 8.74
C ALA A 220 2.41 -1.95 9.67
N ALA A 221 2.54 -1.69 10.98
CA ALA A 221 3.06 -2.66 11.94
C ALA A 221 2.29 -4.01 11.99
N PRO A 222 0.94 -4.07 11.96
CA PRO A 222 0.22 -5.34 11.99
C PRO A 222 0.58 -6.27 10.82
N ALA A 223 0.69 -5.74 9.60
CA ALA A 223 1.10 -6.51 8.42
C ALA A 223 2.52 -7.05 8.57
N LEU A 224 3.45 -6.19 9.02
CA LEU A 224 4.84 -6.58 9.24
C LEU A 224 4.97 -7.64 10.34
N LEU A 225 4.25 -7.50 11.46
CA LEU A 225 4.21 -8.48 12.55
C LEU A 225 3.65 -9.83 12.12
N TYR A 226 2.65 -9.82 11.23
CA TYR A 226 2.13 -11.05 10.63
C TYR A 226 3.17 -11.71 9.71
N GLN A 227 3.84 -10.92 8.86
CA GLN A 227 4.88 -11.43 7.95
C GLN A 227 6.03 -12.10 8.71
N VAL A 228 6.46 -11.53 9.84
CA VAL A 228 7.50 -12.12 10.70
C VAL A 228 6.98 -13.17 11.70
N ARG A 229 5.71 -13.62 11.54
CA ARG A 229 5.06 -14.66 12.33
C ARG A 229 4.96 -14.39 13.84
N VAL A 230 5.02 -13.12 14.24
CA VAL A 230 4.78 -12.69 15.63
C VAL A 230 3.27 -12.60 15.91
N LEU A 231 2.50 -12.14 14.92
CA LEU A 231 1.07 -11.93 15.05
C LEU A 231 0.31 -13.03 14.27
N PRO A 232 -0.67 -13.74 14.87
CA PRO A 232 -1.39 -14.81 14.21
C PRO A 232 -2.44 -14.25 13.23
N ALA A 233 -2.80 -15.04 12.21
CA ALA A 233 -3.74 -14.62 11.16
C ALA A 233 -5.06 -14.02 11.70
N GLY A 234 -5.66 -14.64 12.73
CA GLY A 234 -6.92 -14.17 13.31
C GLY A 234 -6.83 -12.77 13.94
N SER A 235 -5.69 -12.40 14.52
CA SER A 235 -5.47 -11.04 15.06
C SER A 235 -5.34 -10.01 13.93
N LEU A 236 -4.73 -10.41 12.81
CA LEU A 236 -4.59 -9.55 11.63
C LEU A 236 -5.96 -9.31 10.98
N GLU A 237 -6.76 -10.36 10.85
CA GLU A 237 -8.14 -10.30 10.37
C GLU A 237 -8.98 -9.33 11.20
N ALA A 238 -8.89 -9.39 12.54
CA ALA A 238 -9.60 -8.49 13.43
C ALA A 238 -9.20 -7.01 13.22
N VAL A 239 -7.90 -6.73 13.09
CA VAL A 239 -7.41 -5.37 12.82
C VAL A 239 -7.98 -4.84 11.50
N TYR A 240 -7.92 -5.63 10.43
CA TYR A 240 -8.43 -5.19 9.13
C TYR A 240 -9.95 -5.10 9.07
N PHE A 241 -10.66 -5.95 9.81
CA PHE A 241 -12.11 -5.84 9.95
C PHE A 241 -12.50 -4.50 10.61
N VAL A 242 -11.80 -4.11 11.68
CA VAL A 242 -12.02 -2.81 12.33
C VAL A 242 -11.70 -1.65 11.39
N LEU A 243 -10.57 -1.71 10.67
CA LEU A 243 -10.20 -0.69 9.68
C LEU A 243 -11.24 -0.58 8.55
N ALA A 244 -11.75 -1.71 8.06
CA ALA A 244 -12.80 -1.76 7.06
C ALA A 244 -14.13 -1.17 7.59
N ALA A 245 -14.51 -1.46 8.83
CA ALA A 245 -15.68 -0.87 9.47
C ALA A 245 -15.56 0.65 9.60
N ILE A 246 -14.39 1.14 10.01
CA ILE A 246 -14.09 2.58 10.09
C ILE A 246 -14.18 3.22 8.70
N LEU A 247 -13.58 2.59 7.69
CA LEU A 247 -13.66 3.03 6.29
C LEU A 247 -15.11 3.20 5.84
N VAL A 248 -15.94 2.17 6.04
CA VAL A 248 -17.34 2.19 5.65
C VAL A 248 -18.08 3.31 6.37
N ALA A 249 -17.86 3.48 7.67
CA ALA A 249 -18.47 4.56 8.45
C ALA A 249 -18.08 5.95 7.94
N VAL A 250 -16.81 6.18 7.61
CA VAL A 250 -16.31 7.44 7.04
C VAL A 250 -16.87 7.68 5.64
N LEU A 251 -16.93 6.66 4.78
CA LEU A 251 -17.52 6.74 3.44
C LEU A 251 -19.01 7.09 3.52
N VAL A 252 -19.78 6.42 4.38
CA VAL A 252 -21.21 6.73 4.55
C VAL A 252 -21.41 8.16 5.03
N LYS A 253 -20.57 8.65 5.94
CA LYS A 253 -20.65 10.02 6.45
C LYS A 253 -20.25 11.08 5.42
N THR A 254 -19.29 10.78 4.54
CA THR A 254 -18.83 11.71 3.49
C THR A 254 -19.70 11.68 2.24
N CYS A 255 -20.27 10.52 1.87
CA CYS A 255 -21.23 10.38 0.77
C CYS A 255 -22.63 10.89 1.13
N ARG A 256 -22.99 10.94 2.41
CA ARG A 256 -24.13 11.74 2.88
C ARG A 256 -23.75 13.23 2.87
N SER A 257 -23.71 13.83 1.68
CA SER A 257 -23.75 15.30 1.58
C SER A 257 -25.08 15.84 2.13
N PRO A 258 -25.10 17.03 2.74
CA PRO A 258 -26.27 17.64 3.40
C PRO A 258 -27.36 18.15 2.42
N HIS A 259 -27.62 17.43 1.32
CA HIS A 259 -28.74 17.70 0.41
C HIS A 259 -30.06 17.02 0.83
N ALA A 260 -30.13 16.49 2.06
CA ALA A 260 -31.35 15.91 2.63
C ALA A 260 -32.00 16.79 3.72
N ALA A 261 -31.58 18.04 3.83
CA ALA A 261 -32.18 19.05 4.72
C ALA A 261 -32.37 20.36 3.93
N ALA A 262 -33.23 20.32 2.92
CA ALA A 262 -33.87 21.47 2.28
C ALA A 262 -35.26 21.03 1.83
#